data_AF-A0A225DP28-F1
#
_entry.id   AF-A0A225DP28-F1
#
_cell.length_a   1.000
_cell.length_b   1.000
_cell.length_c   1.000
_cell.angle_alpha   90.00
_cell.angle_beta   90.00
_cell.angle_gamma   90.00
#
_symmetry.space_group_name_H-M   'P 1'
#
loop_
_entity.id
_entity.type
_entity.pdbx_description
1 polymer ?
#
loop_
_entity_poly.entity_id
_entity_poly.type
_entity_poly.pdbx_seq_one_letter_code
_entity_poly.pdbx_strand_id
1 'polypeptide(L)'
;MWAGEIANVVAELAVRQAELGLPKDGDGETHPRQIVTTALGDLQNHCDKMKYDEYRKAGLPITSSYVESAVKQFNQRVKGTEKFWSEDGAEAILELRGEYLSDSKPLDGYWQRKQENETGTRKYDMAA
;
A
#
# COMPACT_ATOMS: atom_id res chain seq x y z
N MET A 1 6.51 -8.77 17.91
CA MET A 1 6.22 -7.80 16.81
C MET A 1 5.53 -6.52 17.31
N TRP A 2 4.29 -6.58 17.80
CA TRP A 2 3.59 -5.36 18.28
C TRP A 2 4.38 -4.60 19.34
N ALA A 3 4.89 -5.26 20.38
CA ALA A 3 5.67 -4.61 21.43
C ALA A 3 7.07 -4.08 20.99
N GLY A 4 7.45 -4.20 19.72
CA GLY A 4 8.82 -3.91 19.24
C GLY A 4 9.81 -5.05 19.50
N GLU A 5 9.38 -6.12 20.17
CA GLU A 5 10.20 -7.29 20.50
C GLU A 5 10.37 -8.23 19.29
N ILE A 6 11.04 -7.76 18.24
CA ILE A 6 11.27 -8.56 17.03
C ILE A 6 12.49 -9.45 17.16
N ALA A 7 13.51 -9.01 17.88
CA ALA A 7 14.65 -9.84 18.23
C ALA A 7 14.21 -11.16 18.90
N ASN A 8 13.22 -11.11 19.80
CA ASN A 8 12.68 -12.30 20.46
C ASN A 8 12.01 -13.26 19.45
N VAL A 9 11.18 -12.74 18.55
CA VAL A 9 10.50 -13.55 17.53
C VAL A 9 11.51 -14.18 16.56
N VAL A 10 12.52 -13.42 16.13
CA VAL A 10 13.60 -13.92 15.27
C VAL A 10 14.38 -15.04 15.99
N ALA A 11 14.68 -14.86 17.28
CA ALA A 11 15.36 -15.88 18.07
C ALA A 11 14.53 -17.17 18.20
N GLU A 12 13.23 -17.07 18.48
CA GLU A 12 12.33 -18.23 18.56
C GLU A 12 12.22 -18.96 17.21
N LEU A 13 12.13 -18.22 16.10
CA LEU A 13 12.10 -18.81 14.76
C LEU A 13 13.43 -19.49 14.39
N ALA A 14 14.56 -18.93 14.82
CA ALA A 14 15.86 -19.57 14.63
C ALA A 14 15.98 -20.90 15.39
N VAL A 15 15.50 -20.94 16.64
CA VAL A 15 15.40 -22.20 17.40
C VAL A 15 14.50 -23.19 16.65
N ARG A 16 13.34 -22.74 16.19
CA ARG A 16 12.41 -23.60 15.44
C ARG A 16 13.00 -24.13 14.13
N GLN A 17 13.78 -23.31 13.42
CA GLN A 17 14.49 -23.74 12.22
C GLN A 17 15.54 -24.81 12.55
N ALA A 18 16.27 -24.66 13.66
CA ALA A 18 17.25 -25.66 14.09
C ALA A 18 16.60 -27.01 14.42
N GLU A 19 15.41 -27.03 15.03
CA GLU A 19 14.64 -28.24 15.32
C GLU A 19 14.13 -28.95 14.04
N LEU A 20 13.64 -28.17 13.07
CA LEU A 20 13.06 -28.69 11.83
C LEU A 20 14.12 -29.08 10.79
N GLY A 21 15.27 -28.41 10.82
CA GLY A 21 16.31 -28.46 9.80
C GLY A 21 16.04 -27.54 8.61
N LEU A 22 17.05 -27.39 7.76
CA LEU A 22 16.96 -26.60 6.53
C LEU A 22 16.05 -27.29 5.49
N PRO A 23 15.38 -26.50 4.61
CA PRO A 23 14.60 -27.04 3.50
C PRO A 23 15.39 -28.07 2.69
N LYS A 24 14.71 -29.12 2.25
CA LYS A 24 15.27 -30.21 1.44
C LYS A 24 14.59 -30.28 0.07
N ASP A 25 15.25 -30.93 -0.88
CA ASP A 25 14.68 -31.23 -2.18
C ASP A 25 13.37 -32.02 -2.02
N GLY A 26 12.29 -31.50 -2.60
CA GLY A 26 10.94 -32.05 -2.47
C GLY A 26 10.08 -31.39 -1.38
N ASP A 27 10.62 -30.47 -0.58
CA ASP A 27 9.81 -29.64 0.31
C ASP A 27 8.99 -28.65 -0.51
N GLY A 28 7.66 -28.84 -0.53
CA GLY A 28 6.75 -27.89 -1.17
C GLY A 28 6.65 -26.56 -0.41
N GLU A 29 6.02 -25.57 -1.04
CA GLU A 29 5.89 -24.19 -0.50
C GLU A 29 5.25 -24.13 0.89
N THR A 30 4.34 -25.05 1.20
CA THR A 30 3.63 -25.12 2.48
C THR A 30 4.32 -26.00 3.52
N HIS A 31 5.48 -26.58 3.19
CA HIS A 31 6.21 -27.44 4.11
C HIS A 31 6.77 -26.61 5.29
N PRO A 32 6.69 -27.10 6.55
CA PRO A 32 7.13 -26.32 7.72
C PRO A 32 8.56 -25.76 7.64
N ARG A 33 9.50 -26.53 7.06
CA ARG A 33 10.89 -26.07 6.84
C ARG A 33 10.96 -24.87 5.92
N GLN A 34 10.14 -24.85 4.87
CA GLN A 34 10.08 -23.76 3.89
C GLN A 34 9.45 -22.51 4.49
N ILE A 35 8.34 -22.67 5.21
CA ILE A 35 7.63 -21.57 5.87
C ILE A 35 8.54 -20.89 6.91
N VAL A 36 9.14 -21.67 7.81
CA VAL A 36 10.00 -21.12 8.88
C VAL A 36 11.23 -20.44 8.30
N THR A 37 11.87 -21.03 7.28
CA THR A 37 13.05 -20.43 6.63
C THR A 37 12.69 -19.12 5.93
N THR A 38 11.58 -19.10 5.18
CA THR A 38 11.10 -17.89 4.50
C THR A 38 10.76 -16.80 5.50
N ALA A 39 9.99 -17.12 6.54
CA ALA A 39 9.58 -16.16 7.56
C ALA A 39 10.79 -15.60 8.34
N LEU A 40 11.74 -16.46 8.72
CA LEU A 40 12.95 -16.03 9.40
C LEU A 40 13.78 -15.09 8.54
N GLY A 41 14.00 -15.44 7.27
CA GLY A 41 14.74 -14.61 6.33
C GLY A 41 14.06 -13.25 6.10
N ASP A 42 12.74 -13.25 5.93
CA ASP A 42 11.98 -12.00 5.75
C ASP A 42 12.07 -11.08 6.97
N LEU A 43 11.87 -11.61 8.17
CA LEU A 43 11.96 -10.83 9.41
C LEU A 43 13.38 -10.30 9.66
N GLN A 44 14.41 -11.10 9.36
CA GLN A 44 15.80 -10.65 9.49
C GLN A 44 16.13 -9.52 8.52
N ASN A 45 15.68 -9.62 7.26
CA ASN A 45 15.94 -8.62 6.23
C ASN A 45 15.20 -7.29 6.47
N HIS A 46 14.09 -7.32 7.20
CA HIS A 46 13.20 -6.17 7.39
C HIS A 46 13.13 -5.68 8.84
N CYS A 47 13.93 -6.23 9.76
CA CYS A 47 13.89 -5.92 11.18
C CYS A 47 14.03 -4.41 11.46
N ASP A 48 14.89 -3.73 10.69
CA ASP A 48 15.13 -2.29 10.77
C ASP A 48 13.88 -1.42 10.51
N LYS A 49 12.97 -1.92 9.67
CA LYS A 49 11.70 -1.26 9.31
C LYS A 49 10.60 -1.54 10.31
N MET A 50 10.74 -2.55 11.17
CA MET A 50 9.67 -3.04 12.03
C MET A 50 9.67 -2.41 13.44
N LYS A 51 9.93 -1.10 13.51
CA LYS A 51 9.93 -0.28 14.73
C LYS A 51 8.52 0.09 15.19
N TYR A 52 7.68 -0.93 15.39
CA TYR A 52 6.24 -0.75 15.62
C TYR A 52 5.91 0.00 16.92
N ASP A 53 6.77 -0.08 17.94
CA ASP A 53 6.58 0.66 19.18
C ASP A 53 6.86 2.16 18.98
N GLU A 54 7.90 2.52 18.22
CA GLU A 54 8.22 3.90 17.84
C GLU A 54 7.07 4.51 17.01
N TYR A 55 6.62 3.80 15.96
CA TYR A 55 5.54 4.27 15.10
C TYR A 55 4.24 4.50 15.89
N ARG A 56 3.90 3.60 16.82
CA ARG A 56 2.71 3.76 17.66
C ARG A 56 2.83 4.97 18.59
N LYS A 57 3.99 5.16 19.24
CA LYS A 57 4.25 6.34 20.10
C LYS A 57 4.14 7.64 19.29
N ALA A 58 4.53 7.61 18.02
CA ALA A 58 4.40 8.74 17.09
C ALA A 58 2.98 8.91 16.50
N GLY A 59 2.03 8.03 16.82
CA GLY A 59 0.68 8.07 16.24
C GLY A 59 0.61 7.68 14.76
N LEU A 60 1.65 7.05 14.22
CA LEU A 60 1.68 6.62 12.82
C LEU A 60 0.88 5.32 12.63
N PRO A 61 0.24 5.15 11.46
CA PRO A 61 -0.45 3.91 11.14
C PRO A 61 0.56 2.76 11.01
N ILE A 62 0.28 1.66 11.71
CA ILE A 62 1.10 0.43 11.71
C ILE A 62 0.48 -0.74 10.94
N THR A 63 -0.66 -0.48 10.28
CA THR A 63 -1.45 -1.46 9.53
C THR A 63 -1.46 -1.12 8.05
N SER A 64 -1.40 -2.14 7.19
CA SER A 64 -1.56 -2.00 5.75
C SER A 64 -3.00 -1.70 5.32
N SER A 65 -3.97 -1.78 6.23
CA SER A 65 -5.40 -1.67 5.90
C SER A 65 -5.77 -0.38 5.16
N TYR A 66 -5.11 0.73 5.49
CA TYR A 66 -5.33 2.01 4.79
C TYR A 66 -4.85 1.94 3.33
N VAL A 67 -3.65 1.42 3.10
CA VAL A 67 -3.08 1.24 1.76
C VAL A 67 -3.89 0.24 0.95
N GLU A 68 -4.27 -0.90 1.55
CA GLU A 68 -5.10 -1.90 0.89
C GLU A 68 -6.49 -1.36 0.54
N SER A 69 -7.09 -0.56 1.43
CA SER A 69 -8.37 0.10 1.18
C SER A 69 -8.25 1.08 0.01
N ALA A 70 -7.20 1.91 -0.01
CA ALA A 70 -6.93 2.82 -1.12
C ALA A 70 -6.79 2.03 -2.44
N VAL A 71 -5.94 1.00 -2.47
CA VAL A 71 -5.75 0.13 -3.65
C VAL A 71 -7.09 -0.45 -4.12
N LYS A 72 -7.98 -0.88 -3.20
CA LYS A 72 -9.32 -1.35 -3.57
C LYS A 72 -10.17 -0.27 -4.23
N GLN A 73 -10.16 0.96 -3.71
CA GLN A 73 -10.90 2.08 -4.31
C GLN A 73 -10.37 2.50 -5.68
N PHE A 74 -9.05 2.43 -5.89
CA PHE A 74 -8.42 2.62 -7.20
C PHE A 74 -8.82 1.52 -8.19
N ASN A 75 -8.76 0.26 -7.75
CA ASN A 75 -9.04 -0.90 -8.60
C ASN A 75 -10.44 -0.87 -9.21
N GLN A 76 -11.43 -0.29 -8.53
CA GLN A 76 -12.78 -0.10 -9.09
C GLN A 76 -12.75 0.64 -10.44
N ARG A 77 -11.85 1.64 -10.58
CA ARG A 77 -11.72 2.40 -11.83
C ARG A 77 -10.68 1.81 -12.76
N VAL A 78 -9.55 1.32 -12.25
CA VAL A 78 -8.37 0.93 -13.05
C VAL A 78 -8.46 -0.50 -13.58
N LYS A 79 -9.00 -1.46 -12.81
CA LYS A 79 -9.05 -2.89 -13.18
C LYS A 79 -10.44 -3.29 -13.69
N GLY A 80 -10.50 -4.25 -14.61
CA GLY A 80 -11.74 -4.76 -15.19
C GLY A 80 -11.58 -5.14 -16.66
N THR A 81 -12.60 -5.79 -17.22
CA THR A 81 -12.65 -6.08 -18.66
C THR A 81 -12.59 -4.77 -19.45
N GLU A 82 -11.94 -4.82 -20.61
CA GLU A 82 -11.85 -3.70 -21.55
C GLU A 82 -11.09 -2.46 -21.05
N LYS A 83 -10.39 -2.56 -19.91
CA LYS A 83 -9.50 -1.52 -19.39
C LYS A 83 -8.06 -1.81 -19.78
N PHE A 84 -7.64 -1.21 -20.89
CA PHE A 84 -6.27 -1.28 -21.38
C PHE A 84 -5.62 0.10 -21.25
N TRP A 85 -4.41 0.12 -20.68
CA TRP A 85 -3.70 1.35 -20.40
C TRP A 85 -2.30 1.29 -21.03
N SER A 86 -1.87 2.38 -21.67
CA SER A 86 -0.44 2.67 -21.78
C SER A 86 0.08 3.09 -20.40
N GLU A 87 1.41 3.13 -20.22
CA GLU A 87 2.01 3.60 -18.96
C GLU A 87 1.55 5.03 -18.63
N ASP A 88 1.69 5.97 -19.58
CA ASP A 88 1.20 7.35 -19.42
C ASP A 88 -0.31 7.43 -19.14
N GLY A 89 -1.09 6.58 -19.79
CA GLY A 89 -2.54 6.52 -19.59
C GLY A 89 -2.93 5.95 -18.23
N ALA A 90 -2.16 4.99 -17.72
CA ALA A 90 -2.32 4.42 -16.39
C ALA A 90 -1.98 5.45 -15.32
N GLU A 91 -0.88 6.19 -15.47
CA GLU A 91 -0.51 7.25 -14.54
C GLU A 91 -1.58 8.35 -14.51
N ALA A 92 -2.00 8.85 -15.67
CA ALA A 92 -3.03 9.89 -15.75
C ALA A 92 -4.37 9.47 -15.12
N ILE A 93 -4.80 8.20 -15.29
CA ILE A 93 -6.03 7.73 -14.63
C ILE A 93 -5.85 7.55 -13.13
N LEU A 94 -4.65 7.18 -12.66
CA LEU A 94 -4.33 7.11 -11.24
C LEU A 94 -4.36 8.50 -10.61
N GLU A 95 -3.74 9.51 -11.22
CA GLU A 95 -3.78 10.89 -10.73
C GLU A 95 -5.23 11.39 -10.62
N LEU A 96 -6.01 11.29 -11.70
CA LEU A 96 -7.42 11.70 -11.71
C LEU A 96 -8.25 10.97 -10.65
N ARG A 97 -8.02 9.66 -10.47
CA ARG A 97 -8.73 8.87 -9.46
C ARG A 97 -8.29 9.26 -8.05
N GLY A 98 -7.02 9.55 -7.83
CA GLY A 98 -6.48 10.01 -6.56
C GLY A 98 -7.06 11.35 -6.16
N GLU A 99 -7.09 12.31 -7.08
CA GLU A 99 -7.72 13.62 -6.85
C GLU A 99 -9.21 13.51 -6.53
N TYR A 100 -9.93 12.62 -7.24
CA TYR A 100 -11.35 12.37 -6.98
C TYR A 100 -11.63 11.74 -5.61
N LEU A 101 -10.77 10.82 -5.16
CA LEU A 101 -10.92 10.13 -3.86
C LEU A 101 -10.42 10.95 -2.68
N SER A 102 -9.66 12.03 -2.92
CA SER A 102 -9.03 12.82 -1.88
C SER A 102 -10.05 13.67 -1.11
N ASP A 103 -10.03 13.58 0.22
CA ASP A 103 -10.89 14.37 1.10
C ASP A 103 -10.65 15.90 0.99
N SER A 104 -9.47 16.30 0.54
CA SER A 104 -9.10 17.71 0.28
C SER A 104 -9.76 18.29 -0.98
N LYS A 105 -10.47 17.47 -1.76
CA LYS A 105 -11.21 17.86 -2.98
C LYS A 105 -10.41 18.75 -3.95
N PRO A 106 -9.21 18.35 -4.37
CA PRO A 106 -8.35 19.15 -5.25
C PRO A 106 -9.00 19.49 -6.59
N LEU A 107 -9.89 18.64 -7.10
CA LEU A 107 -10.62 18.85 -8.35
C LEU A 107 -11.49 20.11 -8.32
N ASP A 108 -12.12 20.44 -7.18
CA ASP A 108 -13.00 21.61 -7.08
C ASP A 108 -12.23 22.89 -7.41
N GLY A 109 -11.03 23.05 -6.81
CA GLY A 109 -10.14 24.17 -7.09
C GLY A 109 -9.58 24.15 -8.51
N TYR A 110 -9.31 22.96 -9.08
CA TYR A 110 -8.89 22.84 -10.48
C TYR A 110 -9.96 23.36 -11.45
N TRP A 111 -11.21 22.91 -11.29
CA TRP A 111 -12.31 23.29 -12.18
C TRP A 111 -12.62 24.77 -12.11
N GLN A 112 -12.59 25.37 -10.90
CA GLN A 112 -12.76 26.80 -10.73
C GLN A 112 -11.66 27.58 -11.47
N ARG A 113 -10.38 27.25 -11.27
CA ARG A 113 -9.27 27.90 -11.98
C ARG A 113 -9.38 27.74 -13.49
N LYS A 114 -9.81 26.57 -13.96
CA LYS A 114 -9.98 26.31 -15.39
C LYS A 114 -11.06 27.24 -15.96
N GLN A 115 -12.23 27.31 -15.32
CA GLN A 115 -13.33 28.19 -15.75
C GLN A 115 -12.95 29.67 -15.72
N GLU A 116 -12.15 30.11 -14.73
CA GLU A 116 -11.69 31.49 -14.62
C GLU A 116 -10.78 31.89 -15.79
N ASN A 117 -9.91 30.96 -16.21
CA ASN A 117 -8.89 31.17 -17.24
C ASN A 117 -9.31 30.75 -18.65
N GLU A 118 -10.44 30.04 -18.80
CA GLU A 118 -11.00 29.73 -20.11
C GLU A 118 -11.41 31.02 -20.84
N THR A 119 -10.94 31.14 -22.07
CA THR A 119 -11.28 32.24 -22.98
C THR A 119 -12.23 31.71 -24.06
N GLY A 120 -13.18 32.54 -24.51
CA GLY A 120 -14.11 32.17 -25.59
C GLY A 120 -15.44 31.53 -25.15
N THR A 121 -15.69 31.37 -23.85
CA THR A 121 -16.98 30.91 -23.29
C THR A 121 -17.65 32.02 -22.45
N ARG A 122 -19.00 32.12 -22.52
CA ARG A 122 -19.75 32.97 -21.57
C ARG A 122 -19.69 32.32 -20.19
N LYS A 123 -19.14 33.03 -19.21
CA LYS A 123 -19.17 32.62 -17.81
C LYS A 123 -20.64 32.65 -17.33
N TYR A 124 -21.16 31.51 -16.87
CA TYR A 124 -22.47 31.48 -16.23
C TYR A 124 -22.29 31.99 -14.79
N ASP A 125 -22.77 33.20 -14.52
CA ASP A 125 -22.96 33.65 -13.15
C ASP A 125 -24.16 32.91 -12.56
N MET A 126 -23.93 32.15 -11.49
CA MET A 126 -25.01 31.58 -10.70
C MET A 126 -25.73 32.74 -10.00
N ALA A 127 -27.01 32.92 -10.31
CA ALA A 127 -27.86 33.91 -9.65
C ALA A 127 -27.90 33.64 -8.13
N ALA A 128 -27.74 34.71 -7.36
CA ALA A 128 -27.69 34.72 -5.90
C ALA A 128 -28.99 34.25 -5.23
#